data_AF-A0A7L9BDX7-F1
#
_entry.id   AF-A0A7L9BDX7-F1
#
_cell.length_a   1.000
_cell.length_b   1.000
_cell.length_c   1.000
_cell.angle_alpha   90.00
_cell.angle_beta   90.00
_cell.angle_gamma   90.00
#
_symmetry.space_group_name_H-M   'P 1'
#
loop_
_entity.id
_entity.type
_entity.pdbx_description
1 polymer ?
#
loop_
_entity_poly.entity_id
_entity_poly.type
_entity_poly.pdbx_seq_one_letter_code
_entity_poly.pdbx_strand_id
1 'polypeptide(L)'
;MAIRRPFNLKQWIQENRNLLKPPVGNKNLYADAGDYIVMIVGGPNARKDYHFNETEELFYQLEGNINVRIQEDGKPVDIPIKEGEMFLLPARVPHRPERPAGSVGLVIECKRPEENILDGLQWYCDNCNNKLHEYRFHLDNIEKDFLPRFREFYGSQELRTCKKCGTVMEADARFV
;
A
#
# COMPACT_ATOMS: atom_id res chain seq x y z
N MET A 1 21.59 2.88 13.57
CA MET A 1 21.75 3.76 12.39
C MET A 1 22.83 4.80 12.68
N ALA A 2 23.72 5.10 11.72
CA ALA A 2 24.65 6.23 11.85
C ALA A 2 23.92 7.58 11.67
N ILE A 3 24.41 8.65 12.31
CA ILE A 3 23.79 9.98 12.17
C ILE A 3 23.99 10.48 10.73
N ARG A 4 22.89 10.58 9.97
CA ARG A 4 22.88 11.12 8.60
C ARG A 4 22.63 12.63 8.63
N ARG A 5 23.22 13.36 7.66
CA ARG A 5 22.94 14.78 7.46
C ARG A 5 21.57 14.95 6.76
N PRO A 6 20.85 16.06 7.00
CA PRO A 6 19.61 16.33 6.29
C PRO A 6 19.86 16.47 4.78
N PHE A 7 18.84 16.18 3.99
CA PHE A 7 18.87 16.33 2.53
C PHE A 7 17.58 17.00 2.04
N ASN A 8 17.60 17.53 0.82
CA ASN A 8 16.43 18.14 0.21
C ASN A 8 15.54 17.06 -0.40
N LEU A 9 14.36 16.82 0.20
CA LEU A 9 13.43 15.79 -0.27
C LEU A 9 12.93 16.06 -1.70
N LYS A 10 12.64 17.31 -2.06
CA LYS A 10 12.15 17.66 -3.41
C LYS A 10 13.19 17.36 -4.47
N GLN A 11 14.46 17.68 -4.19
CA GLN A 11 15.58 17.33 -5.07
C GLN A 11 15.70 15.81 -5.21
N TRP A 12 15.65 15.07 -4.11
CA TRP A 12 15.69 13.60 -4.14
C TRP A 12 14.56 13.03 -5.01
N ILE A 13 13.33 13.53 -4.87
CA ILE A 13 12.18 13.12 -5.69
C ILE A 13 12.47 13.38 -7.17
N GLN A 14 12.97 14.56 -7.54
CA GLN A 14 13.31 14.90 -8.92
C GLN A 14 14.36 13.96 -9.53
N GLU A 15 15.41 13.65 -8.78
CA GLU A 15 16.50 12.78 -9.21
C GLU A 15 16.09 11.30 -9.29
N ASN A 16 15.07 10.88 -8.54
CA ASN A 16 14.65 9.49 -8.40
C ASN A 16 13.23 9.22 -8.96
N ARG A 17 12.64 10.12 -9.76
CA ARG A 17 11.29 9.95 -10.34
C ARG A 17 11.12 8.63 -11.09
N ASN A 18 12.19 8.13 -11.69
CA ASN A 18 12.21 6.84 -12.39
C ASN A 18 11.96 5.63 -11.48
N LEU A 19 12.20 5.74 -10.17
CA LEU A 19 11.90 4.71 -9.17
C LEU A 19 10.44 4.73 -8.72
N LEU A 20 9.76 5.87 -8.88
CA LEU A 20 8.41 6.14 -8.37
C LEU A 20 7.30 5.76 -9.37
N LYS A 21 7.56 4.74 -10.19
CA LYS A 21 6.63 4.19 -11.17
C LYS A 21 6.69 2.65 -11.13
N PRO A 22 5.73 1.94 -11.74
CA PRO A 22 5.76 0.47 -11.77
C PRO A 22 7.12 -0.09 -12.24
N PRO A 23 7.55 -1.26 -11.72
CA PRO A 23 6.76 -2.23 -10.96
C PRO A 23 6.71 -2.03 -9.44
N VAL A 24 7.65 -1.30 -8.83
CA VAL A 24 7.71 -1.16 -7.35
C VAL A 24 6.93 0.07 -6.88
N GLY A 25 7.04 1.21 -7.59
CA GLY A 25 6.22 2.40 -7.35
C GLY A 25 6.45 3.10 -6.01
N ASN A 26 7.37 2.62 -5.17
CA ASN A 26 7.71 3.22 -3.89
C ASN A 26 9.20 3.02 -3.56
N LYS A 27 9.71 3.84 -2.62
CA LYS A 27 11.06 3.70 -2.11
C LYS A 27 11.18 4.10 -0.64
N ASN A 28 11.75 3.23 0.19
CA ASN A 28 12.11 3.56 1.56
C ASN A 28 13.38 4.44 1.62
N LEU A 29 13.28 5.61 2.25
CA LEU A 29 14.36 6.60 2.40
C LEU A 29 15.39 6.20 3.47
N TYR A 30 15.00 5.36 4.44
CA TYR A 30 15.84 4.95 5.58
C TYR A 30 15.69 3.45 5.87
N ALA A 31 16.26 2.59 5.01
CA ALA A 31 16.17 1.14 5.15
C ALA A 31 16.68 0.60 6.52
N ASP A 32 17.65 1.29 7.12
CA ASP A 32 18.31 0.98 8.40
C ASP A 32 17.73 1.76 9.60
N ALA A 33 16.60 2.45 9.44
CA ALA A 33 15.89 3.10 10.54
C ALA A 33 15.45 2.08 11.61
N GLY A 34 15.42 2.48 12.88
CA GLY A 34 15.00 1.62 13.99
C GLY A 34 13.48 1.50 14.12
N ASP A 35 12.78 2.64 14.04
CA ASP A 35 11.37 2.71 14.43
C ASP A 35 10.41 2.99 13.27
N TYR A 36 10.89 3.68 12.23
CA TYR A 36 10.03 4.18 11.16
C TYR A 36 10.35 3.56 9.80
N ILE A 37 9.30 3.35 9.01
CA ILE A 37 9.38 3.10 7.59
C ILE A 37 8.93 4.39 6.91
N VAL A 38 9.85 5.09 6.23
CA VAL A 38 9.57 6.38 5.59
C VAL A 38 9.70 6.21 4.09
N MET A 39 8.60 6.25 3.37
CA MET A 39 8.53 5.96 1.95
C MET A 39 8.11 7.15 1.12
N ILE A 40 8.71 7.30 -0.06
CA ILE A 40 8.10 8.05 -1.15
C ILE A 40 7.42 7.07 -2.08
N VAL A 41 6.15 7.34 -2.37
CA VAL A 41 5.27 6.48 -3.16
C VAL A 41 4.74 7.28 -4.34
N GLY A 42 4.95 6.77 -5.56
CA GLY A 42 4.45 7.38 -6.78
C GLY A 42 3.33 6.59 -7.45
N GLY A 43 2.88 7.11 -8.59
CA GLY A 43 1.91 6.46 -9.47
C GLY A 43 2.32 6.48 -10.95
N PRO A 44 1.66 5.69 -11.81
CA PRO A 44 0.38 5.03 -11.53
C PRO A 44 0.54 3.69 -10.81
N ASN A 45 -0.42 3.32 -9.96
CA ASN A 45 -0.57 1.96 -9.44
C ASN A 45 -1.93 1.36 -9.85
N ALA A 46 -2.03 0.02 -9.84
CA ALA A 46 -3.26 -0.71 -10.18
C ALA A 46 -3.54 -1.86 -9.21
N ARG A 47 -2.99 -1.76 -8.00
CA ARG A 47 -3.12 -2.82 -7.00
C ARG A 47 -4.56 -2.83 -6.46
N LYS A 48 -5.12 -4.02 -6.26
CA LYS A 48 -6.51 -4.21 -5.78
C LYS A 48 -6.60 -4.66 -4.33
N ASP A 49 -5.47 -4.99 -3.73
CA ASP A 49 -5.36 -5.42 -2.35
C ASP A 49 -5.58 -4.26 -1.38
N TYR A 50 -6.18 -4.58 -0.25
CA TYR A 50 -6.27 -3.73 0.92
C TYR A 50 -5.21 -4.19 1.90
N HIS A 51 -4.34 -3.26 2.28
CA HIS A 51 -3.35 -3.47 3.31
C HIS A 51 -4.01 -3.30 4.67
N PHE A 52 -3.79 -4.29 5.54
CA PHE A 52 -4.16 -4.26 6.94
C PHE A 52 -2.87 -4.10 7.76
N ASN A 53 -2.78 -3.00 8.49
CA ASN A 53 -1.66 -2.69 9.36
C ASN A 53 -2.16 -2.56 10.80
N GLU A 54 -1.47 -3.17 11.76
CA GLU A 54 -1.83 -3.08 13.19
C GLU A 54 -1.33 -1.81 13.88
N THR A 55 -0.64 -0.94 13.13
CA THR A 55 -0.18 0.39 13.52
C THR A 55 -0.80 1.46 12.62
N GLU A 56 -0.68 2.73 13.01
CA GLU A 56 -1.16 3.86 12.20
C GLU A 56 -0.28 4.08 10.96
N GLU A 57 -0.86 4.70 9.93
CA GLU A 57 -0.14 5.12 8.73
C GLU A 57 -0.41 6.58 8.41
N LEU A 58 0.65 7.37 8.29
CA LEU A 58 0.56 8.78 7.92
C LEU A 58 0.81 8.96 6.43
N PHE A 59 -0.14 9.59 5.76
CA PHE A 59 -0.05 10.02 4.38
C PHE A 59 0.16 11.54 4.32
N TYR A 60 1.12 11.99 3.53
CA TYR A 60 1.25 13.38 3.12
C TYR A 60 1.42 13.46 1.62
N GLN A 61 0.43 14.02 0.93
CA GLN A 61 0.38 14.02 -0.52
C GLN A 61 1.14 15.23 -1.08
N LEU A 62 2.26 15.00 -1.77
CA LEU A 62 3.21 16.04 -2.19
C LEU A 62 2.94 16.59 -3.58
N GLU A 63 2.58 15.73 -4.53
CA GLU A 63 2.30 16.08 -5.93
C GLU A 63 1.09 15.29 -6.43
N GLY A 64 0.13 15.94 -7.07
CA GLY A 64 -1.10 15.34 -7.57
C GLY A 64 -2.05 14.86 -6.48
N ASN A 65 -3.20 14.33 -6.90
CA ASN A 65 -4.25 13.85 -5.99
C ASN A 65 -4.30 12.32 -5.99
N ILE A 66 -4.67 11.73 -4.86
CA ILE A 66 -4.88 10.29 -4.71
C ILE A 66 -6.22 10.00 -4.05
N ASN A 67 -6.62 8.74 -4.07
CA ASN A 67 -7.72 8.22 -3.27
C ASN A 67 -7.19 7.07 -2.41
N VAL A 68 -7.55 7.04 -1.13
CA VAL A 68 -7.31 5.87 -0.28
C VAL A 68 -8.66 5.25 0.01
N ARG A 69 -8.97 4.13 -0.65
CA ARG A 69 -10.21 3.40 -0.40
C ARG A 69 -10.04 2.55 0.85
N ILE A 70 -10.89 2.73 1.84
CA ILE A 70 -10.87 1.98 3.10
C ILE A 70 -12.04 1.00 3.20
N GLN A 71 -11.96 0.04 4.11
CA GLN A 71 -13.10 -0.74 4.58
C GLN A 71 -13.60 -0.16 5.90
N GLU A 72 -14.77 0.46 5.88
CA GLU A 72 -15.43 1.07 7.04
C GLU A 72 -16.82 0.46 7.19
N ASP A 73 -17.14 -0.06 8.38
CA ASP A 73 -18.41 -0.75 8.67
C ASP A 73 -18.79 -1.83 7.63
N GLY A 74 -17.78 -2.56 7.14
CA GLY A 74 -17.95 -3.63 6.15
C GLY A 74 -18.24 -3.15 4.72
N LYS A 75 -18.07 -1.86 4.44
CA LYS A 75 -18.30 -1.22 3.14
C LYS A 75 -17.03 -0.53 2.64
N PRO A 76 -16.83 -0.45 1.32
CA PRO A 76 -15.76 0.34 0.76
C PRO A 76 -16.12 1.83 0.83
N VAL A 77 -15.22 2.65 1.38
CA VAL A 77 -15.36 4.11 1.47
C VAL A 77 -14.15 4.77 0.85
N ASP A 78 -14.37 5.77 0.00
CA ASP A 78 -13.31 6.53 -0.65
C ASP A 78 -12.88 7.72 0.22
N ILE A 79 -11.58 7.83 0.48
CA ILE A 79 -10.95 8.95 1.18
C ILE A 79 -10.06 9.71 0.17
N PRO A 80 -10.56 10.78 -0.47
CA PRO A 80 -9.75 11.61 -1.33
C PRO A 80 -8.69 12.35 -0.52
N ILE A 81 -7.44 12.34 -1.00
CA ILE A 81 -6.34 13.11 -0.43
C ILE A 81 -5.74 13.95 -1.55
N LYS A 82 -5.93 15.26 -1.49
CA LYS A 82 -5.47 16.22 -2.49
C LYS A 82 -4.01 16.61 -2.24
N GLU A 83 -3.39 17.17 -3.27
CA GLU A 83 -2.05 17.75 -3.15
C GLU A 83 -1.98 18.75 -1.97
N GLY A 84 -0.98 18.57 -1.11
CA GLY A 84 -0.78 19.36 0.10
C GLY A 84 -1.53 18.86 1.34
N GLU A 85 -2.44 17.87 1.20
CA GLU A 85 -3.20 17.34 2.34
C GLU A 85 -2.43 16.23 3.08
N MET A 86 -2.65 16.18 4.39
CA MET A 86 -2.19 15.13 5.29
C MET A 86 -3.37 14.32 5.80
N PHE A 87 -3.18 13.02 5.97
CA PHE A 87 -4.17 12.09 6.48
C PHE A 87 -3.49 11.05 7.36
N LEU A 88 -3.95 10.89 8.60
CA LEU A 88 -3.51 9.82 9.49
C LEU A 88 -4.60 8.75 9.50
N LEU A 89 -4.26 7.57 8.99
CA LEU A 89 -5.13 6.41 9.01
C LEU A 89 -4.93 5.64 10.34
N PRO A 90 -5.99 5.43 11.14
CA PRO A 90 -5.88 4.62 12.35
C PRO A 90 -5.47 3.18 12.07
N ALA A 91 -4.88 2.55 13.07
CA ALA A 91 -4.53 1.14 13.04
C ALA A 91 -5.75 0.26 12.72
N ARG A 92 -5.48 -0.87 12.08
CA ARG A 92 -6.41 -1.97 11.78
C ARG A 92 -7.54 -1.59 10.82
N VAL A 93 -7.36 -0.54 10.02
CA VAL A 93 -8.26 -0.18 8.92
C VAL A 93 -7.71 -0.73 7.60
N PRO A 94 -8.36 -1.73 6.98
CA PRO A 94 -7.96 -2.19 5.65
C PRO A 94 -8.07 -1.06 4.64
N HIS A 95 -7.00 -0.78 3.90
CA HIS A 95 -6.96 0.36 2.99
C HIS A 95 -6.22 0.05 1.69
N ARG A 96 -6.64 0.69 0.60
CA ARG A 96 -6.12 0.52 -0.75
C ARG A 96 -5.80 1.90 -1.35
N PRO A 97 -4.53 2.31 -1.34
CA PRO A 97 -4.11 3.55 -1.98
C PRO A 97 -4.14 3.44 -3.52
N GLU A 98 -4.94 4.27 -4.16
CA GLU A 98 -5.09 4.40 -5.61
C GLU A 98 -4.35 5.66 -6.06
N ARG A 99 -3.30 5.46 -6.87
CA ARG A 99 -2.37 6.52 -7.26
C ARG A 99 -2.39 6.72 -8.78
N PRO A 100 -2.92 7.84 -9.29
CA PRO A 100 -2.81 8.21 -10.70
C PRO A 100 -1.37 8.48 -11.14
N ALA A 101 -1.13 8.48 -12.46
CA ALA A 101 0.19 8.77 -13.04
C ALA A 101 0.70 10.16 -12.63
N GLY A 102 1.98 10.25 -12.24
CA GLY A 102 2.61 11.52 -11.86
C GLY A 102 2.33 11.98 -10.44
N SER A 103 1.50 11.26 -9.67
CA SER A 103 1.33 11.55 -8.24
C SER A 103 2.55 11.12 -7.43
N VAL A 104 2.85 11.86 -6.35
CA VAL A 104 3.92 11.55 -5.39
C VAL A 104 3.42 11.86 -3.98
N GLY A 105 3.57 10.92 -3.06
CA GLY A 105 3.23 11.10 -1.65
C GLY A 105 4.32 10.55 -0.72
N LEU A 106 4.42 11.13 0.46
CA LEU A 106 5.16 10.60 1.60
C LEU A 106 4.23 9.70 2.42
N VAL A 107 4.70 8.51 2.76
CA VAL A 107 4.02 7.59 3.68
C VAL A 107 4.97 7.28 4.83
N ILE A 108 4.47 7.36 6.06
CA ILE A 108 5.22 6.99 7.26
C ILE A 108 4.43 5.92 8.01
N GLU A 109 5.10 4.81 8.29
CA GLU A 109 4.60 3.73 9.14
C GLU A 109 5.59 3.46 10.29
N CYS A 110 5.13 2.78 11.32
CA CYS A 110 6.01 2.19 12.33
C CYS A 110 6.56 0.86 11.83
N LYS A 111 7.81 0.50 12.14
CA LYS A 111 8.24 -0.90 12.03
C LYS A 111 7.41 -1.76 12.97
N ARG A 112 7.28 -3.06 12.68
CA ARG A 112 6.61 -4.01 13.58
C ARG A 112 7.64 -4.45 14.63
N PRO A 113 7.58 -3.94 15.88
CA PRO A 113 8.62 -4.23 16.87
C PRO A 113 8.58 -5.66 17.39
N GLU A 114 7.41 -6.29 17.34
CA GLU A 114 7.19 -7.64 17.85
C GLU A 114 6.70 -8.56 16.73
N GLU A 115 7.16 -9.82 16.73
CA GLU A 115 6.83 -10.85 15.73
C GLU A 115 5.33 -11.19 15.66
N ASN A 116 4.60 -10.94 16.75
CA ASN A 116 3.15 -11.16 16.84
C ASN A 116 2.33 -10.02 16.21
N ILE A 117 2.95 -8.88 15.87
CA ILE A 117 2.29 -7.79 15.15
C ILE A 117 2.37 -8.12 13.66
N LEU A 118 1.22 -8.47 13.09
CA LEU A 118 1.12 -8.98 11.74
C LEU A 118 0.48 -7.96 10.81
N ASP A 119 1.07 -7.83 9.62
CA ASP A 119 0.44 -7.20 8.48
C ASP A 119 -0.54 -8.17 7.83
N GLY A 120 -1.46 -7.61 7.06
CA GLY A 120 -2.33 -8.38 6.20
C GLY A 120 -2.50 -7.79 4.81
N LEU A 121 -2.74 -8.67 3.86
CA LEU A 121 -3.16 -8.32 2.51
C LEU A 121 -4.51 -8.97 2.26
N GLN A 122 -5.52 -8.16 1.99
CA GLN A 122 -6.90 -8.57 1.86
C GLN A 122 -7.43 -8.21 0.48
N TRP A 123 -8.27 -9.05 -0.10
CA TRP A 123 -8.98 -8.75 -1.35
C TRP A 123 -10.47 -8.86 -1.14
N TYR A 124 -11.21 -8.00 -1.82
CA TYR A 124 -12.66 -7.91 -1.74
C TYR A 124 -13.26 -8.00 -3.14
N CYS A 125 -14.42 -8.66 -3.26
CA CYS A 125 -15.11 -8.81 -4.52
C CYS A 125 -15.53 -7.45 -5.09
N ASP A 126 -15.16 -7.16 -6.34
CA ASP A 126 -15.50 -5.90 -7.02
C ASP A 126 -17.03 -5.69 -7.20
N ASN A 127 -17.84 -6.75 -7.10
CA ASN A 127 -19.29 -6.70 -7.26
C ASN A 127 -20.05 -6.55 -5.94
N CYS A 128 -19.70 -7.34 -4.91
CA CYS A 128 -20.48 -7.40 -3.66
C CYS A 128 -19.70 -7.08 -2.38
N ASN A 129 -18.44 -6.67 -2.50
CA ASN A 129 -17.52 -6.39 -1.38
C ASN A 129 -17.30 -7.57 -0.42
N ASN A 130 -17.62 -8.81 -0.81
CA ASN A 130 -17.30 -9.97 0.02
C ASN A 130 -15.79 -10.19 0.03
N LYS A 131 -15.18 -10.37 1.21
CA LYS A 131 -13.75 -10.72 1.32
C LYS A 131 -13.47 -12.02 0.57
N LEU A 132 -12.53 -11.98 -0.36
CA LEU A 132 -12.11 -13.10 -1.20
C LEU A 132 -11.03 -13.92 -0.49
N HIS A 133 -9.99 -13.24 -0.03
CA HIS A 133 -8.83 -13.86 0.59
C HIS A 133 -8.11 -12.89 1.51
N GLU A 134 -7.34 -13.44 2.45
CA GLU A 134 -6.49 -12.70 3.37
C GLU A 134 -5.21 -13.49 3.66
N TYR A 135 -4.06 -12.83 3.54
CA TYR A 135 -2.81 -13.27 4.14
C TYR A 135 -2.58 -12.49 5.43
N ARG A 136 -1.96 -13.13 6.43
CA ARG A 136 -1.39 -12.48 7.61
C ARG A 136 0.05 -12.94 7.78
N PHE A 137 0.98 -12.01 7.97
CA PHE A 137 2.41 -12.29 8.03
C PHE A 137 3.17 -11.17 8.76
N HIS A 138 4.34 -11.50 9.31
CA HIS A 138 5.25 -10.49 9.83
C HIS A 138 5.91 -9.75 8.66
N LEU A 139 5.95 -8.41 8.74
CA LEU A 139 6.47 -7.56 7.66
C LEU A 139 7.88 -7.08 8.01
N ASP A 140 8.89 -7.68 7.38
CA ASP A 140 10.29 -7.27 7.51
C ASP A 140 10.68 -6.23 6.44
N ASN A 141 10.22 -6.46 5.21
CA ASN A 141 10.57 -5.66 4.05
C ASN A 141 9.39 -5.53 3.08
N ILE A 142 8.75 -4.36 3.11
CA ILE A 142 7.61 -4.03 2.26
C ILE A 142 7.89 -4.12 0.75
N GLU A 143 9.13 -3.86 0.30
CA GLU A 143 9.50 -3.95 -1.12
C GLU A 143 9.56 -5.42 -1.61
N LYS A 144 9.66 -6.39 -0.70
CA LYS A 144 9.85 -7.81 -1.02
C LYS A 144 8.68 -8.69 -0.59
N ASP A 145 8.14 -8.47 0.60
CA ASP A 145 7.27 -9.44 1.25
C ASP A 145 5.87 -9.47 0.65
N PHE A 146 5.43 -8.38 0.02
CA PHE A 146 4.10 -8.32 -0.61
C PHE A 146 4.06 -9.11 -1.92
N LEU A 147 5.15 -9.12 -2.70
CA LEU A 147 5.17 -9.64 -4.06
C LEU A 147 4.82 -11.15 -4.16
N PRO A 148 5.32 -12.05 -3.31
CA PRO A 148 4.92 -13.46 -3.35
C PRO A 148 3.42 -13.66 -3.14
N ARG A 149 2.82 -12.92 -2.20
CA ARG A 149 1.39 -13.01 -1.87
C ARG A 149 0.52 -12.49 -3.01
N PHE A 150 0.97 -11.41 -3.67
CA PHE A 150 0.32 -10.92 -4.88
C PHE A 150 0.32 -11.98 -5.99
N ARG A 151 1.47 -12.59 -6.27
CA ARG A 151 1.57 -13.63 -7.32
C ARG A 151 0.67 -14.83 -7.03
N GLU A 152 0.64 -15.29 -5.77
CA GLU A 152 -0.20 -16.41 -5.36
C GLU A 152 -1.69 -16.08 -5.54
N PHE A 153 -2.14 -14.91 -5.09
CA PHE A 153 -3.52 -14.48 -5.23
C PHE A 153 -3.91 -14.26 -6.70
N TYR A 154 -3.15 -13.44 -7.44
CA TYR A 154 -3.49 -13.09 -8.82
C TYR A 154 -3.35 -14.28 -9.78
N GLY A 155 -2.41 -15.20 -9.52
CA GLY A 155 -2.24 -16.44 -10.27
C GLY A 155 -3.32 -17.49 -10.02
N SER A 156 -4.10 -17.39 -8.95
CA SER A 156 -5.15 -18.36 -8.62
C SER A 156 -6.54 -17.84 -8.96
N GLN A 157 -7.18 -18.42 -9.98
CA GLN A 157 -8.58 -18.12 -10.28
C GLN A 157 -9.50 -18.50 -9.11
N GLU A 158 -9.20 -19.56 -8.37
CA GLU A 158 -9.98 -19.98 -7.20
C GLU A 158 -9.99 -18.89 -6.12
N LEU A 159 -8.81 -18.35 -5.76
CA LEU A 159 -8.69 -17.28 -4.77
C LEU A 159 -9.39 -15.98 -5.23
N ARG A 160 -9.40 -15.72 -6.54
CA ARG A 160 -10.08 -14.57 -7.15
C ARG A 160 -11.59 -14.74 -7.31
N THR A 161 -12.12 -15.96 -7.15
CA THR A 161 -13.55 -16.23 -7.35
C THR A 161 -14.34 -15.99 -6.07
N CYS A 162 -15.32 -15.09 -6.13
CA CYS A 162 -16.19 -14.80 -5.00
C CYS A 162 -17.11 -15.98 -4.70
N LYS A 163 -16.94 -16.60 -3.54
CA LYS A 163 -17.81 -17.70 -3.07
C LYS A 163 -19.27 -17.27 -2.80
N LYS A 164 -19.54 -15.96 -2.70
CA LYS A 164 -20.87 -15.41 -2.42
C LYS A 164 -21.70 -15.12 -3.68
N CYS A 165 -21.09 -14.58 -4.73
CA CYS A 165 -21.82 -14.18 -5.95
C CYS A 165 -21.23 -14.73 -7.25
N GLY A 166 -20.16 -15.52 -7.20
CA GLY A 166 -19.52 -16.12 -8.38
C GLY A 166 -18.66 -15.17 -9.22
N THR A 167 -18.66 -13.86 -8.93
CA THR A 167 -17.80 -12.90 -9.64
C THR A 167 -16.33 -13.25 -9.47
N VAL A 168 -15.58 -13.33 -10.56
CA VAL A 168 -14.13 -13.51 -10.57
C VAL A 168 -13.47 -12.13 -10.66
N MET A 169 -12.56 -11.82 -9.74
CA MET A 169 -11.77 -10.59 -9.80
C MET A 169 -10.80 -10.63 -10.98
N GLU A 170 -10.79 -9.60 -11.82
CA GLU A 170 -9.80 -9.45 -12.88
C GLU A 170 -8.39 -9.33 -12.31
N ALA A 171 -7.45 -10.11 -12.87
CA ALA A 171 -6.04 -10.06 -12.53
C ALA A 171 -5.29 -9.19 -13.54
N ASP A 172 -4.40 -8.33 -13.04
CA ASP A 172 -3.51 -7.56 -13.89
C ASP A 172 -2.26 -8.39 -14.22
N ALA A 173 -1.93 -8.51 -15.51
CA ALA A 173 -0.81 -9.32 -15.99
C ALA A 173 0.54 -8.92 -15.39
N ARG A 174 0.68 -7.72 -14.80
CA ARG A 174 1.90 -7.30 -14.09
C ARG A 174 2.13 -8.02 -12.77
N PHE A 175 1.09 -8.62 -12.20
CA PHE A 175 1.15 -9.33 -10.92
C PHE A 175 1.03 -10.86 -11.07
N VAL A 176 0.92 -11.36 -12.30
CA VAL A 176 0.86 -12.79 -12.66
C VAL A 176 2.21 -13.25 -13.19
#